data_AF-A0A2E8QPI2-F1
#
_entry.id   AF-A0A2E8QPI2-F1
#
_cell.length_a   1.000
_cell.length_b   1.000
_cell.length_c   1.000
_cell.angle_alpha   90.00
_cell.angle_beta   90.00
_cell.angle_gamma   90.00
#
_symmetry.space_group_name_H-M   'P 1'
#
loop_
_entity.id
_entity.type
_entity.pdbx_description
1 polymer ?
#
loop_
_entity_poly.entity_id
_entity_poly.type
_entity_poly.pdbx_seq_one_letter_code
_entity_poly.pdbx_strand_id
1 'polypeptide(L)' 'MRIGIDLGGTKTEGALVDKCGSVISRHRLATPRAEGYRAILDKIVSLVDRLESESGETCSVGIAAPGAIDAQGRVK' A
#
# COMPACT_ATOMS: atom_id res chain seq x y z
N MET A 1 -8.07 -10.72 -8.11
CA MET A 1 -8.03 -10.23 -6.71
C MET A 1 -7.74 -8.73 -6.74
N ARG A 2 -7.81 -8.04 -5.59
CA ARG A 2 -7.46 -6.61 -5.50
C ARG A 2 -6.58 -6.36 -4.28
N ILE A 3 -5.71 -5.37 -4.35
CA ILE A 3 -4.90 -4.94 -3.21
C ILE A 3 -5.35 -3.53 -2.79
N GLY A 4 -5.59 -3.35 -1.50
CA GLY A 4 -5.77 -2.03 -0.88
C GLY A 4 -4.56 -1.67 -0.03
N ILE A 5 -3.99 -0.50 -0.24
CA ILE A 5 -2.93 0.08 0.60
C ILE A 5 -3.53 1.24 1.40
N ASP A 6 -3.32 1.22 2.72
CA ASP A 6 -3.61 2.34 3.61
C ASP A 6 -2.29 2.90 4.14
N LEU A 7 -1.88 4.03 3.59
CA LEU A 7 -0.64 4.72 3.94
C LEU A 7 -0.91 5.75 5.02
N GLY A 8 -0.58 5.45 6.27
CA GLY A 8 -0.57 6.43 7.37
C GLY A 8 0.82 7.07 7.59
N GLY A 9 0.88 8.07 8.48
CA GLY A 9 2.15 8.72 8.84
C GLY A 9 3.09 7.88 9.72
N THR A 10 2.55 6.84 10.36
CA THR A 10 3.29 5.96 11.29
C THR A 10 3.21 4.49 10.86
N LYS A 11 2.13 4.09 10.19
CA LYS A 11 1.86 2.70 9.81
C LYS A 11 1.35 2.67 8.37
N THR A 12 1.81 1.67 7.63
CA THR A 12 1.32 1.36 6.29
C THR A 12 0.74 -0.05 6.32
N GLU A 13 -0.49 -0.20 5.84
CA GLU A 13 -1.17 -1.48 5.70
C GLU A 13 -1.40 -1.84 4.25
N GLY A 14 -1.39 -3.14 3.98
CA GLY A 14 -1.74 -3.71 2.70
C GLY A 14 -2.65 -4.91 2.91
N ALA A 15 -3.74 -4.97 2.18
CA ALA A 15 -4.72 -6.04 2.26
C ALA A 15 -5.00 -6.61 0.87
N LEU A 16 -4.93 -7.94 0.76
CA LEU A 16 -5.41 -8.69 -0.40
C LEU A 16 -6.91 -8.95 -0.21
N VAL A 17 -7.71 -8.54 -1.18
CA VAL A 17 -9.17 -8.58 -1.13
C VAL A 17 -9.71 -9.39 -2.30
N ASP A 18 -10.66 -10.27 -2.02
CA ASP A 18 -11.33 -11.07 -3.04
C ASP A 18 -12.37 -10.27 -3.85
N LYS A 19 -13.05 -10.97 -4.78
CA LYS A 19 -14.08 -10.35 -5.62
C LYS A 19 -15.32 -9.94 -4.84
N CYS A 20 -15.60 -10.59 -3.71
CA CYS A 20 -16.73 -10.35 -2.82
C CYS A 20 -16.44 -9.27 -1.77
N GLY A 21 -15.19 -8.79 -1.68
CA GLY A 21 -14.77 -7.79 -0.70
C GLY A 21 -14.18 -8.39 0.59
N SER A 22 -13.97 -9.70 0.66
CA SER A 22 -13.37 -10.35 1.83
C SER A 22 -11.86 -10.15 1.85
N VAL A 23 -11.30 -9.84 3.02
CA VAL A 23 -9.85 -9.75 3.21
C VAL A 23 -9.28 -11.15 3.35
N ILE A 24 -8.44 -11.55 2.40
CA ILE A 24 -7.77 -12.86 2.37
C ILE A 24 -6.44 -12.83 3.12
N SER A 25 -5.70 -11.72 3.00
CA SER A 25 -4.43 -11.50 3.70
C SER A 25 -4.28 -10.03 4.05
N ARG A 26 -3.56 -9.75 5.13
CA ARG A 26 -3.26 -8.40 5.60
C ARG A 26 -1.89 -8.35 6.24
N HIS A 27 -1.09 -7.37 5.81
CA HIS A 27 0.19 -7.03 6.45
C HIS A 27 0.16 -5.59 6.93
N ARG A 28 0.75 -5.35 8.11
CA ARG A 28 0.91 -4.02 8.69
C ARG A 28 2.38 -3.81 9.00
N LEU A 29 2.94 -2.73 8.49
CA LEU A 29 4.36 -2.36 8.64
C LEU A 29 4.47 -0.93 9.17
N ALA A 30 5.61 -0.61 9.80
CA ALA A 30 5.92 0.78 10.14
C ALA A 30 6.17 1.60 8.87
N THR A 31 5.68 2.83 8.84
CA THR A 31 5.98 3.78 7.76
C THR A 31 7.37 4.38 8.00
N PRO A 32 8.33 4.21 7.08
CA PRO A 32 9.71 4.68 7.24
C PRO A 32 9.81 6.20 6.98
N ARG A 33 9.00 7.00 7.69
CA ARG A 33 8.86 8.45 7.43
C ARG A 33 10.19 9.20 7.61
N ALA A 34 11.00 8.80 8.59
CA ALA A 34 12.30 9.41 8.85
C ALA A 34 13.31 9.16 7.72
N GLU A 35 13.11 8.13 6.91
CA GLU A 35 13.97 7.75 5.78
C GLU A 35 13.52 8.44 4.47
N GLY A 36 12.40 9.14 4.49
CA GLY A 36 11.91 9.98 3.39
C GLY A 36 11.02 9.27 2.37
N TYR A 37 10.60 10.03 1.35
CA TYR A 37 9.57 9.61 0.39
C TYR A 37 9.93 8.34 -0.38
N ARG A 38 11.20 8.17 -0.79
CA ARG A 38 11.63 7.00 -1.54
C ARG A 38 11.51 5.72 -0.72
N ALA A 39 11.90 5.74 0.55
CA ALA A 39 11.76 4.59 1.45
C ALA A 39 10.29 4.20 1.66
N ILE A 40 9.38 5.18 1.69
CA ILE A 40 7.94 4.93 1.76
C ILE A 40 7.46 4.23 0.48
N LEU A 41 7.87 4.71 -0.70
CA LEU A 41 7.51 4.08 -1.97
C LEU A 41 8.03 2.64 -2.06
N ASP A 42 9.30 2.42 -1.73
CA ASP A 42 9.92 1.08 -1.76
C ASP A 42 9.21 0.13 -0.79
N LYS A 43 8.77 0.62 0.37
CA LYS A 43 7.95 -0.13 1.33
C LYS A 43 6.60 -0.53 0.74
N ILE A 44 5.93 0.37 0.02
CA ILE A 44 4.65 0.09 -0.64
C ILE A 44 4.83 -0.95 -1.74
N VAL A 45 5.85 -0.81 -2.58
CA VAL A 45 6.17 -1.79 -3.64
C VAL A 45 6.41 -3.17 -3.05
N SER A 46 7.28 -3.28 -2.04
CA SER A 46 7.54 -4.55 -1.35
C SER A 46 6.29 -5.19 -0.76
N LEU A 47 5.35 -4.37 -0.28
CA LEU A 47 4.09 -4.84 0.28
C LEU A 47 3.13 -5.35 -0.80
N VAL A 48 3.08 -4.67 -1.96
CA VAL A 48 2.32 -5.12 -3.14
C VAL A 48 2.89 -6.43 -3.66
N ASP A 49 4.20 -6.50 -3.90
CA ASP A 49 4.88 -7.71 -4.40
C ASP A 49 4.61 -8.93 -3.52
N ARG A 50 4.62 -8.73 -2.20
CA ARG A 50 4.29 -9.78 -1.23
C ARG A 50 2.85 -10.26 -1.38
N LEU A 51 1.89 -9.34 -1.48
CA LEU A 51 0.47 -9.68 -1.59
C LEU A 51 0.14 -10.32 -2.95
N GLU A 52 0.82 -9.92 -4.03
CA GLU A 52 0.71 -10.58 -5.35
C GLU A 52 1.34 -11.99 -5.33
N SER A 53 2.45 -12.17 -4.63
CA SER A 53 3.02 -13.51 -4.42
C SER A 53 2.07 -14.41 -3.62
N GLU A 54 1.30 -13.84 -2.67
CA GLU A 54 0.30 -14.58 -1.89
C GLU A 54 -0.98 -14.89 -2.70
N SER A 55 -1.36 -14.03 -3.66
CA SER A 55 -2.50 -14.26 -4.55
C SER A 55 -2.17 -15.19 -5.73
N GLY A 56 -0.89 -15.27 -6.12
CA GLY A 56 -0.44 -15.98 -7.32
C GLY A 56 -0.79 -15.26 -8.63
N GLU A 57 -1.20 -13.99 -8.58
CA GLU A 57 -1.56 -13.19 -9.76
C GLU A 57 -1.26 -11.70 -9.56
N THR A 58 -1.01 -10.99 -10.67
CA THR A 58 -0.94 -9.53 -10.66
C THR A 58 -2.31 -8.94 -10.31
N CYS A 59 -2.35 -7.98 -9.40
CA CYS A 59 -3.56 -7.43 -8.82
C CYS A 59 -3.70 -5.94 -9.16
N SER A 60 -4.94 -5.46 -9.30
CA SER A 60 -5.19 -4.02 -9.28
C SER A 60 -4.94 -3.47 -7.87
N VAL A 61 -4.23 -2.35 -7.78
CA VAL A 61 -3.88 -1.70 -6.50
C VAL A 61 -4.67 -0.39 -6.34
N GLY A 62 -5.33 -0.23 -5.19
CA GLY A 62 -5.86 1.05 -4.72
C GLY A 62 -5.07 1.55 -3.52
N ILE A 63 -4.84 2.86 -3.43
CA ILE A 63 -4.08 3.47 -2.34
C ILE A 63 -4.91 4.59 -1.70
N ALA A 64 -5.05 4.55 -0.38
CA ALA A 64 -5.53 5.64 0.44
C ALA A 64 -4.35 6.24 1.21
N ALA A 65 -4.21 7.57 1.19
CA ALA A 65 -3.20 8.29 1.94
C ALA A 65 -3.77 9.62 2.44
N PRO A 66 -3.41 10.09 3.64
CA PRO A 66 -3.65 11.46 4.06
C PRO A 66 -2.71 12.39 3.29
N GLY A 67 -3.12 13.64 3.14
CA GLY A 67 -2.29 14.68 2.53
C GLY A 67 -3.02 15.42 1.41
N ALA A 68 -2.46 16.57 1.04
CA ALA A 68 -2.91 17.32 -0.12
C ALA A 68 -2.01 17.01 -1.30
N ILE A 69 -2.59 16.96 -2.49
CA ILE A 69 -1.84 16.85 -3.74
C ILE A 69 -1.24 18.22 -4.04
N ASP A 70 0.08 18.27 -4.30
CA ASP A 70 0.77 19.48 -4.73
C ASP A 70 0.53 19.77 -6.22
N ALA A 71 0.99 20.93 -6.70
CA ALA A 71 0.83 21.31 -8.11
C ALA A 71 1.57 20.38 -9.10
N GLN A 72 2.45 19.52 -8.59
CA GLN A 72 3.20 18.51 -9.35
C GLN A 72 2.56 17.12 -9.25
N GLY A 73 1.41 16.98 -8.57
CA GLY A 73 0.72 15.70 -8.42
C GLY A 73 1.25 14.81 -7.30
N ARG A 74 2.13 15.32 -6.42
CA ARG A 74 2.70 14.56 -5.30
C ARG A 74 1.85 14.74 -4.04
N VAL A 75 1.73 13.68 -3.25
CA VAL A 75 1.08 13.71 -1.94
C VAL A 75 2.06 14.28 -0.90
N LYS A 76 1.66 15.34 -0.20
CA LYS A 76 2.42 15.99 0.89
C LYS A 76 2.24 15.31 2.24
#